data_AF-A0A9W9C1D7-F1
#
_entry.id   AF-A0A9W9C1D7-F1
#
_cell.length_a   1.000
_cell.length_b   1.000
_cell.length_c   1.000
_cell.angle_alpha   90.00
_cell.angle_beta   90.00
_cell.angle_gamma   90.00
#
_symmetry.space_group_name_H-M   'P 1'
#
loop_
_entity.id
_entity.type
_entity.pdbx_description
1 polymer ?
#
loop_
_entity_poly.entity_id
_entity_poly.type
_entity_poly.pdbx_seq_one_letter_code
_entity_poly.pdbx_strand_id
1 'polypeptide(L)'
;MGEPSDTQCAACCAPTTKKCAGCKVRAYCSKACQTKDWPTHKKICSDLKLEHILGRAAALIQDAYLSFRKNTWSDTIKKVEDREDALIIHDGDPWESPQGFVKFPDDIVPANKRARLGVLTAWRCDEPYASLATLIEKLLHGKCLKIDIEELGVLFKTVPRKTTAVHYTRGEPHSNWPDCKHVMLRVKSRKSDKQWVLDVTGAQYGIVEVLHDWSKYEHDYVDKVVGVYQLGAHRRILTEVAKGAGMATLSYGLIGRAAVVLDKALTMWETQNQSVSSIRALADTAFAEKKASLLDTLDRAVRAFNTTNDFTDLVCKAKADDSGFTQHMTKMRIDSLTAEANLLLRYPGGKPTMMDRLREKFGPDYAYRDGDEYCLPVDELLEFHDKEFNQPVEQKYVYDGKNKVHHYFV
;
A
#
# COMPACT_ATOMS: atom_id res chain seq x y z
N MET A 1 -17.07 14.07 23.31
CA MET A 1 -16.34 13.45 24.43
C MET A 1 -17.04 12.12 24.71
N GLY A 2 -16.40 10.98 24.43
CA GLY A 2 -16.96 9.68 24.76
C GLY A 2 -16.51 9.26 26.16
N GLU A 3 -17.43 8.78 26.99
CA GLU A 3 -17.10 8.17 28.28
C GLU A 3 -16.07 7.04 28.08
N PRO A 4 -15.13 6.84 29.03
CA PRO A 4 -14.21 5.70 28.95
C PRO A 4 -15.03 4.42 29.04
N SER A 5 -15.12 3.67 27.92
CA SER A 5 -15.75 2.35 27.93
C SER A 5 -15.03 1.47 28.95
N ASP A 6 -15.74 1.02 29.98
CA ASP A 6 -15.18 0.16 31.01
C ASP A 6 -14.59 -1.10 30.38
N THR A 7 -13.26 -1.25 30.47
CA THR A 7 -12.57 -2.48 30.05
C THR A 7 -12.56 -3.49 31.17
N GLN A 8 -12.66 -4.78 30.86
CA GLN A 8 -12.64 -5.84 31.87
C GLN A 8 -11.20 -6.26 32.23
N CYS A 9 -10.97 -6.56 33.51
CA CYS A 9 -9.70 -7.10 34.00
C CYS A 9 -9.41 -8.47 33.37
N ALA A 10 -8.26 -8.63 32.73
CA ALA A 10 -7.89 -9.87 32.06
C ALA A 10 -7.73 -11.09 33.00
N ALA A 11 -7.65 -10.89 34.32
CA ALA A 11 -7.45 -11.95 35.29
C ALA A 11 -8.70 -12.35 36.09
N CYS A 12 -9.68 -11.44 36.22
CA CYS A 12 -10.88 -11.66 37.05
C CYS A 12 -12.17 -11.07 36.48
N CYS A 13 -12.14 -10.49 35.28
CA CYS A 13 -13.25 -9.87 34.56
C CYS A 13 -13.90 -8.65 35.25
N ALA A 14 -13.40 -8.20 36.39
CA ALA A 14 -13.89 -6.99 37.06
C ALA A 14 -13.68 -5.73 36.18
N PRO A 15 -14.62 -4.77 36.17
CA PRO A 15 -14.45 -3.50 35.45
C PRO A 15 -13.20 -2.74 35.90
N THR A 16 -12.47 -2.16 34.95
CA THR A 16 -11.29 -1.35 35.22
C THR A 16 -10.90 -0.44 34.05
N THR A 17 -10.29 0.69 34.39
CA THR A 17 -9.65 1.61 33.42
C THR A 17 -8.12 1.49 33.43
N LYS A 18 -7.55 0.69 34.33
CA LYS A 18 -6.10 0.54 34.50
C LYS A 18 -5.54 -0.42 33.46
N LYS A 19 -4.61 0.07 32.62
CA LYS A 19 -3.94 -0.72 31.58
C LYS A 19 -2.50 -1.03 31.96
N CYS A 20 -1.98 -2.14 31.43
CA CYS A 20 -0.57 -2.54 31.55
C CYS A 20 0.34 -1.37 31.18
N ALA A 21 1.29 -1.02 32.06
CA ALA A 21 2.20 0.09 31.82
C ALA A 21 3.10 -0.10 30.58
N GLY A 22 3.37 -1.35 30.19
CA GLY A 22 4.21 -1.70 29.04
C GLY A 22 3.49 -1.56 27.70
N CYS A 23 2.41 -2.33 27.49
CA CYS A 23 1.70 -2.36 26.22
C CYS A 23 0.55 -1.35 26.11
N LYS A 24 0.00 -0.86 27.22
CA LYS A 24 -1.19 0.01 27.26
C LYS A 24 -2.46 -0.61 26.64
N VAL A 25 -2.46 -1.93 26.39
CA VAL A 25 -3.61 -2.66 25.82
C VAL A 25 -4.33 -3.48 26.90
N ARG A 26 -3.62 -4.42 27.55
CA ARG A 26 -4.25 -5.36 28.50
C ARG A 26 -4.60 -4.68 29.83
N ALA A 27 -5.82 -4.88 30.32
CA ALA A 27 -6.38 -4.19 31.48
C ALA A 27 -6.38 -5.04 32.76
N TYR A 28 -6.12 -4.43 33.92
CA TYR A 28 -6.07 -5.12 35.22
C TYR A 28 -6.60 -4.22 36.34
N CYS A 29 -7.54 -4.73 37.15
CA CYS A 29 -8.07 -3.95 38.29
C CYS A 29 -7.03 -3.67 39.38
N SER A 30 -5.99 -4.51 39.49
CA SER A 30 -4.93 -4.43 40.49
C SER A 30 -3.60 -5.00 40.00
N LYS A 31 -2.51 -4.63 40.69
CA LYS A 31 -1.17 -5.22 40.48
C LYS A 31 -1.16 -6.73 40.73
N ALA A 32 -1.95 -7.23 41.68
CA ALA A 32 -2.07 -8.67 41.94
C ALA A 32 -2.63 -9.43 40.72
N CYS A 33 -3.67 -8.89 40.08
CA CYS A 33 -4.23 -9.44 38.85
C CYS A 33 -3.21 -9.41 37.70
N GLN A 34 -2.45 -8.31 37.55
CA GLN A 34 -1.38 -8.23 36.56
C GLN A 34 -0.28 -9.27 36.80
N THR A 35 0.18 -9.43 38.05
CA THR A 35 1.21 -10.43 38.40
C THR A 35 0.73 -11.85 38.13
N LYS A 36 -0.54 -12.15 38.44
CA LYS A 36 -1.15 -13.47 38.17
C LYS A 36 -1.15 -13.80 36.67
N ASP A 37 -1.45 -12.83 35.82
CA ASP A 37 -1.48 -13.00 34.36
C ASP A 37 -0.11 -12.78 33.69
N TRP A 38 0.91 -12.35 34.44
CA TRP A 38 2.22 -12.02 33.87
C TRP A 38 2.91 -13.17 33.11
N PRO A 39 2.87 -14.45 33.57
CA PRO A 39 3.54 -15.55 32.86
C PRO A 39 3.07 -15.75 31.41
N THR A 40 1.79 -15.50 31.14
CA THR A 40 1.18 -15.57 29.80
C THR A 40 1.34 -14.23 29.08
N HIS A 41 1.00 -13.11 29.74
CA HIS A 41 1.04 -11.78 29.14
C HIS A 41 2.44 -11.36 28.68
N LYS A 42 3.50 -11.68 29.44
CA LYS A 42 4.87 -11.27 29.11
C LYS A 42 5.33 -11.72 27.73
N LYS A 43 4.80 -12.85 27.24
CA LYS A 43 5.12 -13.44 25.93
C LYS A 43 4.62 -12.57 24.78
N ILE A 44 3.45 -11.95 24.95
CA ILE A 44 2.77 -11.16 23.91
C ILE A 44 2.81 -9.65 24.17
N CYS A 45 3.31 -9.21 25.34
CA CYS A 45 3.28 -7.81 25.75
C CYS A 45 4.03 -6.88 24.77
N SER A 46 5.16 -7.31 24.21
CA SER A 46 5.88 -6.50 23.21
C SER A 46 5.13 -6.37 21.89
N ASP A 47 4.47 -7.43 21.45
CA ASP A 47 3.72 -7.42 20.19
C ASP A 47 2.46 -6.58 20.34
N LEU A 48 1.75 -6.70 21.47
CA LEU A 48 0.61 -5.84 21.79
C LEU A 48 1.01 -4.35 21.85
N LYS A 49 2.19 -4.05 22.39
CA LYS A 49 2.72 -2.68 22.42
C LYS A 49 2.98 -2.17 20.99
N LEU A 50 3.63 -2.98 20.17
CA LEU A 50 3.95 -2.62 18.79
C LEU A 50 2.68 -2.46 17.97
N GLU A 51 1.75 -3.40 18.06
CA GLU A 51 0.45 -3.37 17.37
C GLU A 51 -0.36 -2.12 17.76
N HIS A 52 -0.39 -1.73 19.04
CA HIS A 52 -1.02 -0.48 19.47
C HIS A 52 -0.35 0.76 18.84
N ILE A 53 0.98 0.78 18.77
CA ILE A 53 1.73 1.87 18.11
C ILE A 53 1.44 1.90 16.61
N LEU A 54 1.45 0.74 15.95
CA LEU A 54 1.12 0.60 14.53
C LEU A 54 -0.32 1.01 14.27
N GLY A 55 -1.27 0.71 15.14
CA GLY A 55 -2.68 1.09 14.99
C GLY A 55 -2.87 2.60 15.03
N ARG A 56 -2.16 3.29 15.92
CA ARG A 56 -2.13 4.76 15.96
C ARG A 56 -1.49 5.36 14.71
N ALA A 57 -0.37 4.79 14.24
CA ALA A 57 0.28 5.24 13.02
C ALA A 57 -0.63 5.02 11.79
N ALA A 58 -1.21 3.83 11.64
CA ALA A 58 -2.13 3.47 10.57
C ALA A 58 -3.34 4.40 10.50
N ALA A 59 -3.98 4.67 11.65
CA ALA A 59 -5.12 5.58 11.72
C ALA A 59 -4.74 7.03 11.34
N LEU A 60 -3.55 7.51 11.74
CA LEU A 60 -3.08 8.84 11.36
C LEU A 60 -2.71 8.91 9.87
N ILE A 61 -2.05 7.89 9.33
CA ILE A 61 -1.70 7.80 7.91
C ILE A 61 -2.98 7.79 7.06
N GLN A 62 -3.97 6.98 7.43
CA GLN A 62 -5.24 6.94 6.69
C GLN A 62 -5.97 8.28 6.76
N ASP A 63 -6.13 8.89 7.94
CA ASP A 63 -6.82 10.19 8.04
C ASP A 63 -6.10 11.30 7.26
N ALA A 64 -4.76 11.30 7.28
CA ALA A 64 -3.96 12.22 6.48
C ALA A 64 -4.16 11.99 4.99
N TYR A 65 -4.20 10.72 4.55
CA TYR A 65 -4.40 10.37 3.15
C TYR A 65 -5.80 10.76 2.67
N LEU A 66 -6.84 10.47 3.46
CA LEU A 66 -8.22 10.79 3.10
C LEU A 66 -8.45 12.31 3.02
N SER A 67 -7.86 13.09 3.92
CA SER A 67 -7.87 14.55 3.84
C SER A 67 -7.10 15.05 2.61
N PHE A 68 -5.90 14.54 2.38
CA PHE A 68 -5.10 14.85 1.19
C PHE A 68 -5.89 14.58 -0.08
N ARG A 69 -6.43 13.37 -0.22
CA ARG A 69 -7.19 12.91 -1.38
C ARG A 69 -8.49 13.67 -1.60
N LYS A 70 -9.17 14.08 -0.52
CA LYS A 70 -10.35 14.96 -0.62
C LYS A 70 -9.97 16.32 -1.22
N ASN A 71 -8.80 16.84 -0.87
CA ASN A 71 -8.32 18.12 -1.38
C ASN A 71 -7.76 18.00 -2.80
N THR A 72 -7.06 16.91 -3.13
CA THR A 72 -6.49 16.62 -4.46
C THR A 72 -7.45 15.83 -5.34
N TRP A 73 -8.76 15.94 -5.09
CA TRP A 73 -9.76 15.24 -5.88
C TRP A 73 -9.75 15.77 -7.32
N SER A 74 -9.81 14.87 -8.31
CA SER A 74 -9.68 15.20 -9.73
C SER A 74 -10.80 14.62 -10.58
N ASP A 75 -11.62 13.74 -10.00
CA ASP A 75 -12.53 12.88 -10.75
C ASP A 75 -13.96 13.45 -10.69
N THR A 76 -14.62 13.57 -11.83
CA THR A 76 -16.05 13.94 -11.85
C THR A 76 -16.85 12.68 -11.55
N ILE A 77 -17.75 12.73 -10.57
CA ILE A 77 -18.71 11.63 -10.28
C ILE A 77 -20.12 12.16 -10.50
N LYS A 78 -20.95 11.42 -11.24
CA LYS A 78 -22.36 11.76 -11.47
C LYS A 78 -23.30 11.02 -10.53
N LYS A 79 -22.95 9.81 -10.11
CA LYS A 79 -23.78 8.98 -9.22
C LYS A 79 -22.93 7.96 -8.49
N VAL A 80 -23.29 7.64 -7.25
CA VAL A 80 -22.74 6.51 -6.51
C VAL A 80 -23.89 5.61 -6.03
N GLU A 81 -23.74 4.30 -6.24
CA GLU A 81 -24.65 3.29 -5.72
C GLU A 81 -23.92 2.44 -4.70
N ASP A 82 -24.38 2.49 -3.46
CA ASP A 82 -23.85 1.68 -2.37
C ASP A 82 -24.67 0.41 -2.24
N ARG A 83 -24.13 -0.71 -2.73
CA ARG A 83 -24.71 -2.04 -2.59
C ARG A 83 -23.84 -2.86 -1.62
N GLU A 84 -24.39 -3.97 -1.15
CA GLU A 84 -23.70 -4.83 -0.19
C GLU A 84 -22.43 -5.45 -0.80
N ASP A 85 -22.53 -5.94 -2.03
CA ASP A 85 -21.48 -6.67 -2.77
C ASP A 85 -20.67 -5.79 -3.76
N ALA A 86 -21.21 -4.61 -4.11
CA ALA A 86 -20.53 -3.66 -4.99
C ALA A 86 -20.74 -2.19 -4.58
N LEU A 87 -19.67 -1.40 -4.68
CA LEU A 87 -19.76 0.06 -4.74
C LEU A 87 -19.67 0.47 -6.22
N ILE A 88 -20.73 1.06 -6.77
CA ILE A 88 -20.76 1.45 -8.19
C ILE A 88 -20.60 2.97 -8.29
N ILE A 89 -19.57 3.42 -8.99
CA ILE A 89 -19.27 4.82 -9.24
C ILE A 89 -19.55 5.08 -10.72
N HIS A 90 -20.47 6.00 -11.00
CA HIS A 90 -20.73 6.47 -12.36
C HIS A 90 -19.92 7.73 -12.58
N ASP A 91 -18.89 7.61 -13.40
CA ASP A 91 -17.98 8.72 -13.67
C ASP A 91 -18.67 9.77 -14.56
N GLY A 92 -18.22 11.01 -14.43
CA GLY A 92 -18.52 12.09 -15.36
C GLY A 92 -17.43 12.25 -16.40
N ASP A 93 -17.60 13.23 -17.28
CA ASP A 93 -16.55 13.57 -18.22
C ASP A 93 -15.32 14.12 -17.45
N PRO A 94 -14.15 13.45 -17.51
CA PRO A 94 -12.93 13.91 -16.84
C PRO A 94 -12.44 15.24 -17.41
N TRP A 95 -13.00 15.69 -18.54
CA TRP A 95 -12.66 16.95 -19.18
C TRP A 95 -13.51 18.13 -18.78
N GLU A 96 -14.57 17.92 -17.97
CA GLU A 96 -15.48 19.00 -17.54
C GLU A 96 -14.77 20.12 -16.77
N SER A 97 -13.67 19.82 -16.07
CA SER A 97 -12.90 20.83 -15.33
C SER A 97 -11.52 21.08 -15.96
N PRO A 98 -11.17 22.34 -16.27
CA PRO A 98 -9.80 22.69 -16.65
C PRO A 98 -8.86 22.87 -15.44
N GLN A 99 -9.37 22.92 -14.20
CA GLN A 99 -8.59 23.35 -13.03
C GLN A 99 -7.65 22.28 -12.43
N GLY A 100 -7.66 21.05 -12.97
CA GLY A 100 -6.84 19.93 -12.49
C GLY A 100 -7.41 19.26 -11.25
N PHE A 101 -7.57 20.01 -10.15
CA PHE A 101 -8.30 19.57 -8.97
C PHE A 101 -9.72 20.16 -8.96
N VAL A 102 -10.67 19.35 -8.48
CA VAL A 102 -12.08 19.70 -8.31
C VAL A 102 -12.52 19.40 -6.89
N LYS A 103 -13.65 19.98 -6.48
CA LYS A 103 -14.21 19.71 -5.16
C LYS A 103 -14.69 18.25 -5.10
N PHE A 104 -14.36 17.56 -4.02
CA PHE A 104 -14.95 16.24 -3.73
C PHE A 104 -16.49 16.32 -3.66
N PRO A 105 -17.24 15.44 -4.36
CA PRO A 105 -18.70 15.52 -4.48
C PRO A 105 -19.39 14.97 -3.22
N ASP A 106 -19.29 15.73 -2.11
CA ASP A 106 -19.87 15.39 -0.81
C ASP A 106 -21.39 15.20 -0.84
N ASP A 107 -22.08 15.79 -1.80
CA ASP A 107 -23.53 15.74 -2.01
C ASP A 107 -23.99 14.47 -2.73
N ILE A 108 -23.12 13.84 -3.51
CA ILE A 108 -23.42 12.62 -4.28
C ILE A 108 -22.94 11.37 -3.52
N VAL A 109 -21.81 11.47 -2.82
CA VAL A 109 -21.20 10.34 -2.14
C VAL A 109 -21.98 10.01 -0.86
N PRO A 110 -22.41 8.74 -0.65
CA PRO A 110 -23.14 8.35 0.54
C PRO A 110 -22.36 8.69 1.82
N ALA A 111 -23.07 9.21 2.83
CA ALA A 111 -22.47 9.64 4.08
C ALA A 111 -21.94 8.49 4.95
N ASN A 112 -22.35 7.25 4.68
CA ASN A 112 -21.87 6.11 5.45
C ASN A 112 -20.37 5.88 5.25
N LYS A 113 -19.70 5.45 6.31
CA LYS A 113 -18.24 5.32 6.35
C LYS A 113 -17.70 4.37 5.26
N ARG A 114 -18.34 3.22 5.05
CA ARG A 114 -17.87 2.17 4.12
C ARG A 114 -17.87 2.69 2.68
N ALA A 115 -18.96 3.28 2.21
CA ALA A 115 -19.09 3.84 0.86
C ALA A 115 -18.14 5.03 0.66
N ARG A 116 -18.14 6.00 1.60
CA ARG A 116 -17.31 7.20 1.50
C ARG A 116 -15.83 6.88 1.40
N LEU A 117 -15.34 5.96 2.23
CA LEU A 117 -13.96 5.49 2.17
C LEU A 117 -13.68 4.77 0.85
N GLY A 118 -14.59 3.88 0.41
CA GLY A 118 -14.45 3.18 -0.86
C GLY A 118 -14.30 4.12 -2.06
N VAL A 119 -15.10 5.19 -2.12
CA VAL A 119 -14.99 6.22 -3.18
C VAL A 119 -13.66 6.96 -3.09
N LEU A 120 -13.26 7.42 -1.89
CA LEU A 120 -12.02 8.17 -1.72
C LEU A 120 -10.78 7.37 -2.15
N THR A 121 -10.81 6.04 -1.96
CA THR A 121 -9.65 5.17 -2.19
C THR A 121 -9.69 4.38 -3.49
N ALA A 122 -10.75 4.53 -4.30
CA ALA A 122 -10.96 3.72 -5.51
C ALA A 122 -9.83 3.88 -6.53
N TRP A 123 -9.17 2.78 -6.90
CA TRP A 123 -8.01 2.73 -7.83
C TRP A 123 -6.81 3.61 -7.42
N ARG A 124 -6.68 3.97 -6.13
CA ARG A 124 -5.56 4.78 -5.62
C ARG A 124 -4.64 4.00 -4.67
N CYS A 125 -4.49 2.69 -4.86
CA CYS A 125 -3.83 1.83 -3.87
C CYS A 125 -2.34 2.16 -3.64
N ASP A 126 -1.65 2.67 -4.64
CA ASP A 126 -0.24 3.06 -4.64
C ASP A 126 0.00 4.49 -4.12
N GLU A 127 -0.97 5.38 -4.31
CA GLU A 127 -0.85 6.81 -4.04
C GLU A 127 -0.46 7.15 -2.59
N PRO A 128 -1.02 6.54 -1.52
CA PRO A 128 -0.64 6.87 -0.15
C PRO A 128 0.85 6.68 0.12
N TYR A 129 1.46 5.66 -0.47
CA TYR A 129 2.86 5.29 -0.23
C TYR A 129 3.83 6.21 -0.97
N ALA A 130 3.37 6.89 -2.03
CA ALA A 130 4.10 7.96 -2.69
C ALA A 130 3.89 9.32 -2.03
N SER A 131 2.62 9.71 -1.84
CA SER A 131 2.22 11.05 -1.38
C SER A 131 2.47 11.32 0.10
N LEU A 132 2.44 10.27 0.94
CA LEU A 132 2.70 10.38 2.38
C LEU A 132 4.01 9.73 2.80
N ALA A 133 4.93 9.48 1.86
CA ALA A 133 6.18 8.75 2.12
C ALA A 133 6.93 9.30 3.35
N THR A 134 7.10 10.63 3.45
CA THR A 134 7.80 11.27 4.58
C THR A 134 7.07 11.09 5.91
N LEU A 135 5.73 11.16 5.91
CA LEU A 135 4.92 10.93 7.11
C LEU A 135 5.03 9.47 7.57
N ILE A 136 4.92 8.53 6.63
CA ILE A 136 5.06 7.08 6.87
C ILE A 136 6.44 6.77 7.43
N GLU A 137 7.50 7.26 6.78
CA GLU A 137 8.89 7.11 7.23
C GLU A 137 9.09 7.63 8.65
N LYS A 138 8.60 8.84 8.97
CA LYS A 138 8.73 9.41 10.32
C LYS A 138 7.93 8.65 11.37
N LEU A 139 6.71 8.23 11.05
CA LEU A 139 5.84 7.50 11.97
C LEU A 139 6.31 6.07 12.24
N LEU A 140 6.84 5.40 11.22
CA LEU A 140 7.22 4.00 11.30
C LEU A 140 8.74 3.79 11.39
N HIS A 141 9.54 4.86 11.41
CA HIS A 141 11.02 4.81 11.37
C HIS A 141 11.60 3.64 12.19
N GLY A 142 12.07 2.62 11.45
CA GLY A 142 12.27 1.26 11.97
C GLY A 142 13.36 1.13 13.03
N LYS A 143 14.33 2.05 13.10
CA LYS A 143 15.42 1.99 14.10
C LYS A 143 14.90 2.14 15.54
N CYS A 144 13.79 2.87 15.74
CA CYS A 144 13.20 3.04 17.07
C CYS A 144 12.24 1.89 17.43
N LEU A 145 11.59 1.28 16.44
CA LEU A 145 10.54 0.27 16.64
C LEU A 145 11.05 -1.17 16.49
N LYS A 146 12.28 -1.38 16.00
CA LYS A 146 12.85 -2.70 15.68
C LYS A 146 11.94 -3.48 14.73
N ILE A 147 11.55 -2.83 13.64
CA ILE A 147 10.69 -3.39 12.59
C ILE A 147 11.36 -3.30 11.23
N ASP A 148 10.97 -4.21 10.33
CA ASP A 148 11.18 -4.13 8.90
C ASP A 148 9.88 -3.69 8.22
N ILE A 149 10.00 -2.91 7.16
CA ILE A 149 8.86 -2.33 6.44
C ILE A 149 9.12 -2.50 4.95
N GLU A 150 8.11 -3.03 4.26
CA GLU A 150 8.12 -3.25 2.83
C GLU A 150 6.79 -2.77 2.24
N GLU A 151 6.83 -2.27 1.02
CA GLU A 151 5.64 -2.09 0.20
C GLU A 151 5.33 -3.44 -0.46
N LEU A 152 4.07 -3.85 -0.45
CA LEU A 152 3.62 -5.17 -0.87
C LEU A 152 2.55 -5.03 -1.94
N GLY A 153 2.73 -5.71 -3.06
CA GLY A 153 1.72 -5.87 -4.09
C GLY A 153 1.05 -7.24 -4.00
N VAL A 154 -0.28 -7.28 -3.99
CA VAL A 154 -1.06 -8.53 -3.92
C VAL A 154 -2.16 -8.57 -4.98
N LEU A 155 -2.60 -9.78 -5.34
CA LEU A 155 -3.93 -10.02 -5.90
C LEU A 155 -4.82 -10.63 -4.84
N PHE A 156 -6.11 -10.32 -4.89
CA PHE A 156 -7.10 -10.87 -3.96
C PHE A 156 -7.87 -12.02 -4.58
N LYS A 157 -8.04 -13.11 -3.82
CA LYS A 157 -8.93 -14.22 -4.18
C LYS A 157 -10.39 -13.90 -3.86
N THR A 158 -10.62 -13.12 -2.81
CA THR A 158 -11.94 -12.76 -2.31
C THR A 158 -11.90 -11.36 -1.72
N VAL A 159 -12.97 -10.60 -1.93
CA VAL A 159 -13.12 -9.25 -1.40
C VAL A 159 -14.51 -9.08 -0.79
N PRO A 160 -14.65 -8.43 0.37
CA PRO A 160 -15.96 -8.16 0.96
C PRO A 160 -16.90 -7.36 0.05
N ARG A 161 -16.35 -6.46 -0.78
CA ARG A 161 -17.12 -5.65 -1.73
C ARG A 161 -16.22 -5.06 -2.80
N LYS A 162 -16.46 -5.38 -4.08
CA LYS A 162 -15.70 -4.76 -5.18
C LYS A 162 -16.13 -3.31 -5.41
N THR A 163 -15.25 -2.51 -5.99
CA THR A 163 -15.61 -1.20 -6.55
C THR A 163 -15.68 -1.31 -8.06
N THR A 164 -16.74 -0.77 -8.66
CA THR A 164 -17.00 -0.78 -10.10
C THR A 164 -17.17 0.64 -10.60
N ALA A 165 -16.40 1.05 -11.60
CA ALA A 165 -16.57 2.31 -12.30
C ALA A 165 -17.40 2.06 -13.56
N VAL A 166 -18.37 2.91 -13.85
CA VAL A 166 -19.16 2.89 -15.09
C VAL A 166 -18.77 4.12 -15.89
N HIS A 167 -18.06 3.91 -17.00
CA HIS A 167 -17.48 4.99 -17.78
C HIS A 167 -18.54 5.78 -18.54
N TYR A 168 -18.53 7.11 -18.45
CA TYR A 168 -19.57 7.99 -19.01
C TYR A 168 -19.80 7.85 -20.53
N THR A 169 -18.76 7.55 -21.32
CA THR A 169 -18.90 7.42 -22.79
C THR A 169 -19.32 6.04 -23.28
N ARG A 170 -18.92 4.98 -22.57
CA ARG A 170 -19.11 3.60 -23.03
C ARG A 170 -20.21 2.86 -22.27
N GLY A 171 -20.54 3.32 -21.05
CA GLY A 171 -21.42 2.61 -20.13
C GLY A 171 -20.88 1.27 -19.66
N GLU A 172 -19.68 0.87 -20.08
CA GLU A 172 -19.06 -0.41 -19.74
C GLU A 172 -18.55 -0.36 -18.28
N PRO A 173 -18.96 -1.34 -17.45
CA PRO A 173 -18.49 -1.43 -16.08
C PRO A 173 -17.07 -2.02 -16.02
N HIS A 174 -16.17 -1.37 -15.28
CA HIS A 174 -14.83 -1.86 -14.96
C HIS A 174 -14.70 -2.05 -13.44
N SER A 175 -14.41 -3.27 -13.01
CA SER A 175 -14.26 -3.63 -11.59
C SER A 175 -12.79 -3.67 -11.18
N ASN A 176 -12.49 -3.29 -9.94
CA ASN A 176 -11.15 -3.43 -9.37
C ASN A 176 -10.78 -4.86 -8.96
N TRP A 177 -11.65 -5.85 -9.19
CA TRP A 177 -11.42 -7.25 -8.85
C TRP A 177 -12.00 -8.13 -9.96
N PRO A 178 -11.35 -9.25 -10.37
CA PRO A 178 -10.23 -9.93 -9.70
C PRO A 178 -8.81 -9.49 -10.09
N ASP A 179 -8.66 -8.74 -11.18
CA ASP A 179 -7.34 -8.64 -11.85
C ASP A 179 -6.52 -7.41 -11.45
N CYS A 180 -7.02 -6.52 -10.59
CA CYS A 180 -6.23 -5.37 -10.17
C CYS A 180 -5.29 -5.73 -9.03
N LYS A 181 -4.03 -5.39 -9.23
CA LYS A 181 -3.03 -5.35 -8.16
C LYS A 181 -3.42 -4.33 -7.11
N HIS A 182 -3.34 -4.74 -5.85
CA HIS A 182 -3.49 -3.87 -4.69
C HIS A 182 -2.15 -3.70 -3.98
N VAL A 183 -1.86 -2.48 -3.52
CA VAL A 183 -0.61 -2.12 -2.85
C VAL A 183 -0.90 -1.79 -1.39
N MET A 184 -0.04 -2.29 -0.50
CA MET A 184 -0.14 -2.11 0.95
C MET A 184 1.25 -2.02 1.61
N LEU A 185 1.34 -1.70 2.90
CA LEU A 185 2.59 -1.85 3.65
C LEU A 185 2.56 -3.10 4.49
N ARG A 186 3.60 -3.92 4.40
CA ARG A 186 3.84 -5.03 5.33
C ARG A 186 4.89 -4.62 6.36
N VAL A 187 4.60 -4.88 7.62
CA VAL A 187 5.47 -4.56 8.75
C VAL A 187 5.81 -5.85 9.50
N LYS A 188 7.09 -6.11 9.73
CA LYS A 188 7.57 -7.29 10.45
C LYS A 188 8.33 -6.89 11.72
N SER A 189 7.99 -7.50 12.85
CA SER A 189 8.74 -7.37 14.11
C SER A 189 10.08 -8.10 14.01
N ARG A 190 11.21 -7.41 14.22
CA ARG A 190 12.54 -8.07 14.32
C ARG A 190 12.73 -8.88 15.59
N LYS A 191 11.79 -8.79 16.55
CA LYS A 191 11.89 -9.47 17.84
C LYS A 191 11.14 -10.81 17.85
N SER A 192 9.97 -10.85 17.21
CA SER A 192 9.01 -11.95 17.29
C SER A 192 8.65 -12.53 15.92
N ASP A 193 9.15 -11.94 14.84
CA ASP A 193 8.79 -12.24 13.45
C ASP A 193 7.30 -12.07 13.11
N LYS A 194 6.46 -11.64 14.08
CA LYS A 194 5.06 -11.29 13.85
C LYS A 194 4.95 -10.20 12.78
N GLN A 195 3.98 -10.36 11.90
CA GLN A 195 3.75 -9.48 10.76
C GLN A 195 2.36 -8.83 10.84
N TRP A 196 2.31 -7.59 10.39
CA TRP A 196 1.08 -6.82 10.21
C TRP A 196 1.05 -6.23 8.80
N VAL A 197 -0.13 -5.83 8.39
CA VAL A 197 -0.34 -5.07 7.16
C VAL A 197 -1.09 -3.79 7.44
N LEU A 198 -0.63 -2.69 6.86
CA LEU A 198 -1.30 -1.40 6.85
C LEU A 198 -1.90 -1.19 5.46
N ASP A 199 -3.20 -1.44 5.36
CA ASP A 199 -4.00 -1.28 4.15
C ASP A 199 -4.76 0.05 4.20
N VAL A 200 -4.11 1.12 3.73
CA VAL A 200 -4.65 2.49 3.78
C VAL A 200 -5.88 2.64 2.89
N THR A 201 -5.94 1.86 1.82
CA THR A 201 -6.92 1.97 0.72
C THR A 201 -7.80 0.73 0.57
N GLY A 202 -7.79 -0.18 1.53
CA GLY A 202 -8.56 -1.43 1.53
C GLY A 202 -10.06 -1.25 1.43
N ALA A 203 -10.57 -0.06 1.77
CA ALA A 203 -11.99 0.27 1.68
C ALA A 203 -12.55 0.19 0.25
N GLN A 204 -11.70 0.31 -0.78
CA GLN A 204 -12.10 0.06 -2.18
C GLN A 204 -12.49 -1.41 -2.44
N TYR A 205 -12.13 -2.31 -1.53
CA TYR A 205 -12.50 -3.73 -1.52
C TYR A 205 -13.46 -4.06 -0.37
N GLY A 206 -13.98 -3.05 0.33
CA GLY A 206 -14.82 -3.22 1.51
C GLY A 206 -14.05 -3.56 2.79
N ILE A 207 -12.72 -3.57 2.76
CA ILE A 207 -11.87 -3.83 3.93
C ILE A 207 -11.61 -2.49 4.65
N VAL A 208 -12.45 -2.15 5.63
CA VAL A 208 -12.47 -0.81 6.23
C VAL A 208 -11.41 -0.62 7.32
N GLU A 209 -10.99 -1.69 7.98
CA GLU A 209 -9.91 -1.63 8.97
C GLU A 209 -8.56 -1.42 8.28
N VAL A 210 -7.70 -0.60 8.88
CA VAL A 210 -6.41 -0.23 8.27
C VAL A 210 -5.29 -1.18 8.66
N LEU A 211 -5.28 -1.65 9.92
CA LEU A 211 -4.23 -2.50 10.45
C LEU A 211 -4.77 -3.91 10.65
N HIS A 212 -4.08 -4.90 10.10
CA HIS A 212 -4.43 -6.30 10.27
C HIS A 212 -3.22 -7.14 10.66
N ASP A 213 -3.47 -8.30 11.31
CA ASP A 213 -2.49 -9.37 11.36
C ASP A 213 -2.28 -9.93 9.94
N TRP A 214 -1.02 -10.02 9.51
CA TRP A 214 -0.73 -10.44 8.13
C TRP A 214 -1.22 -11.86 7.84
N SER A 215 -1.00 -12.80 8.75
CA SER A 215 -1.37 -14.21 8.54
C SER A 215 -2.88 -14.36 8.34
N LYS A 216 -3.67 -13.62 9.13
CA LYS A 216 -5.13 -13.59 8.98
C LYS A 216 -5.53 -12.92 7.66
N TYR A 217 -4.96 -11.77 7.35
CA TYR A 217 -5.29 -11.02 6.14
C TYR A 217 -4.94 -11.80 4.86
N GLU A 218 -3.78 -12.44 4.85
CA GLU A 218 -3.31 -13.30 3.77
C GLU A 218 -4.26 -14.49 3.57
N HIS A 219 -4.62 -15.17 4.66
CA HIS A 219 -5.58 -16.27 4.62
C HIS A 219 -6.96 -15.83 4.13
N ASP A 220 -7.48 -14.69 4.59
CA ASP A 220 -8.86 -14.27 4.32
C ASP A 220 -9.02 -13.63 2.93
N TYR A 221 -8.00 -12.95 2.39
CA TYR A 221 -8.14 -12.12 1.19
C TYR A 221 -7.13 -12.40 0.08
N VAL A 222 -5.90 -12.75 0.41
CA VAL A 222 -4.80 -12.78 -0.58
C VAL A 222 -4.84 -14.08 -1.37
N ASP A 223 -4.76 -13.94 -2.69
CA ASP A 223 -4.47 -15.03 -3.63
C ASP A 223 -2.96 -15.23 -3.74
N LYS A 224 -2.25 -14.17 -4.16
CA LYS A 224 -0.80 -14.19 -4.33
C LYS A 224 -0.16 -12.85 -4.06
N VAL A 225 1.07 -12.90 -3.55
CA VAL A 225 1.98 -11.75 -3.50
C VAL A 225 2.64 -11.62 -4.88
N VAL A 226 2.37 -10.51 -5.57
CA VAL A 226 2.93 -10.23 -6.91
C VAL A 226 4.12 -9.29 -6.88
N GLY A 227 4.46 -8.72 -5.73
CA GLY A 227 5.70 -7.97 -5.58
C GLY A 227 5.97 -7.51 -4.16
N VAL A 228 7.26 -7.38 -3.85
CA VAL A 228 7.76 -6.85 -2.58
C VAL A 228 8.75 -5.75 -2.94
N TYR A 229 8.62 -4.60 -2.31
CA TYR A 229 9.44 -3.43 -2.61
C TYR A 229 9.98 -2.81 -1.33
N GLN A 230 11.16 -2.20 -1.43
CA GLN A 230 11.66 -1.31 -0.38
C GLN A 230 10.69 -0.14 -0.18
N LEU A 231 10.54 0.29 1.08
CA LEU A 231 9.83 1.52 1.40
C LEU A 231 10.35 2.69 0.54
N GLY A 232 9.42 3.44 -0.05
CA GLY A 232 9.68 4.55 -0.96
C GLY A 232 9.79 4.15 -2.44
N ALA A 233 9.55 2.89 -2.80
CA ALA A 233 9.56 2.46 -4.20
C ALA A 233 8.43 3.14 -4.99
N HIS A 234 7.19 3.14 -4.49
CA HIS A 234 6.07 3.79 -5.19
C HIS A 234 6.26 5.31 -5.29
N ARG A 235 6.91 5.97 -4.31
CA ARG A 235 7.33 7.38 -4.45
C ARG A 235 8.21 7.60 -5.68
N ARG A 236 9.22 6.74 -5.89
CA ARG A 236 10.12 6.83 -7.06
C ARG A 236 9.37 6.52 -8.36
N ILE A 237 8.59 5.44 -8.38
CA ILE A 237 7.82 5.01 -9.56
C ILE A 237 6.88 6.13 -10.02
N LEU A 238 6.06 6.69 -9.12
CA LEU A 238 5.11 7.73 -9.50
C LEU A 238 5.79 9.06 -9.87
N THR A 239 6.96 9.35 -9.30
CA THR A 239 7.80 10.49 -9.73
C THR A 239 8.29 10.31 -11.17
N GLU A 240 8.69 9.10 -11.56
CA GLU A 240 9.10 8.82 -12.94
C GLU A 240 7.92 8.83 -13.92
N VAL A 241 6.77 8.30 -13.52
CA VAL A 241 5.54 8.32 -14.32
C VAL A 241 5.08 9.76 -14.59
N ALA A 242 5.19 10.64 -13.60
CA ALA A 242 4.82 12.05 -13.71
C ALA A 242 5.62 12.85 -14.76
N LYS A 243 6.72 12.30 -15.30
CA LYS A 243 7.52 12.94 -16.37
C LYS A 243 6.94 12.73 -17.78
N GLY A 244 6.00 11.80 -17.95
CA GLY A 244 5.39 11.52 -19.25
C GLY A 244 4.37 12.59 -19.67
N ALA A 245 3.92 12.52 -20.92
CA ALA A 245 2.90 13.40 -21.48
C ALA A 245 1.49 12.79 -21.36
N GLY A 246 0.48 13.65 -21.46
CA GLY A 246 -0.93 13.28 -21.37
C GLY A 246 -1.52 13.41 -19.96
N MET A 247 -2.82 13.14 -19.86
CA MET A 247 -3.59 13.48 -18.67
C MET A 247 -3.36 12.51 -17.52
N ALA A 248 -3.13 11.23 -17.83
CA ALA A 248 -2.82 10.22 -16.83
C ALA A 248 -1.55 10.57 -16.04
N THR A 249 -0.47 10.97 -16.71
CA THR A 249 0.80 11.34 -16.08
C THR A 249 0.72 12.69 -15.38
N LEU A 250 -0.02 13.67 -15.95
CA LEU A 250 -0.24 14.97 -15.31
C LEU A 250 -0.90 14.80 -13.93
N SER A 251 -1.88 13.89 -13.79
CA SER A 251 -2.55 13.66 -12.50
C SER A 251 -1.57 13.27 -11.39
N TYR A 252 -0.65 12.35 -11.67
CA TYR A 252 0.44 11.97 -10.76
C TYR A 252 1.39 13.15 -10.49
N GLY A 253 1.68 13.97 -11.50
CA GLY A 253 2.51 15.17 -11.34
C GLY A 253 1.89 16.23 -10.42
N LEU A 254 0.59 16.50 -10.55
CA LEU A 254 -0.12 17.44 -9.68
C LEU A 254 -0.21 16.92 -8.24
N ILE A 255 -0.54 15.63 -8.07
CA ILE A 255 -0.53 14.95 -6.77
C ILE A 255 0.86 15.04 -6.12
N GLY A 256 1.92 14.79 -6.89
CA GLY A 256 3.30 14.91 -6.42
C GLY A 256 3.67 16.32 -5.94
N ARG A 257 3.20 17.37 -6.64
CA ARG A 257 3.39 18.76 -6.21
C ARG A 257 2.66 19.05 -4.89
N ALA A 258 1.43 18.57 -4.74
CA ALA A 258 0.69 18.69 -3.49
C ALA A 258 1.38 17.93 -2.34
N ALA A 259 1.95 16.75 -2.61
CA ALA A 259 2.70 15.97 -1.63
C ALA A 259 3.96 16.71 -1.12
N VAL A 260 4.66 17.46 -1.99
CA VAL A 260 5.78 18.32 -1.57
C VAL A 260 5.33 19.43 -0.60
N VAL A 261 4.13 19.99 -0.79
CA VAL A 261 3.56 20.96 0.15
C VAL A 261 3.22 20.31 1.48
N LEU A 262 2.64 19.11 1.45
CA LEU A 262 2.37 18.31 2.63
C LEU A 262 3.65 18.00 3.43
N ASP A 263 4.75 17.62 2.76
CA ASP A 263 6.06 17.38 3.36
C ASP A 263 6.59 18.64 4.08
N LYS A 264 6.47 19.82 3.46
CA LYS A 264 6.87 21.10 4.08
C LYS A 264 6.02 21.42 5.31
N ALA A 265 4.69 21.23 5.22
CA ALA A 265 3.78 21.47 6.33
C ALA A 265 4.05 20.53 7.51
N LEU A 266 4.40 19.27 7.23
CA LEU A 266 4.83 18.29 8.23
C LEU A 266 6.08 18.75 8.98
N THR A 267 7.12 19.20 8.25
CA THR A 267 8.34 19.73 8.86
C THR A 267 8.06 20.98 9.69
N MET A 268 7.25 21.91 9.19
CA MET A 268 6.84 23.11 9.95
C MET A 268 6.07 22.77 11.22
N TRP A 269 5.20 21.76 11.17
CA TRP A 269 4.48 21.31 12.36
C TRP A 269 5.43 20.74 13.41
N GLU A 270 6.42 19.92 12.99
CA GLU A 270 7.41 19.34 13.91
C GLU A 270 8.28 20.41 14.59
N THR A 271 8.68 21.47 13.88
CA THR A 271 9.48 22.56 14.48
C THR A 271 8.71 23.37 15.52
N GLN A 272 7.40 23.51 15.35
CA GLN A 272 6.52 24.25 16.26
C GLN A 272 5.95 23.40 17.40
N ASN A 273 6.03 22.07 17.27
CA ASN A 273 5.43 21.14 18.21
C ASN A 273 6.47 20.14 18.73
N GLN A 274 6.46 18.94 18.19
CA GLN A 274 7.30 17.83 18.58
C GLN A 274 7.46 16.90 17.39
N SER A 275 8.41 15.96 17.46
CA SER A 275 8.52 14.97 16.40
C SER A 275 7.23 14.15 16.28
N VAL A 276 6.79 13.93 15.06
CA VAL A 276 5.64 13.08 14.74
C VAL A 276 5.85 11.66 15.25
N SER A 277 7.10 11.22 15.33
CA SER A 277 7.45 9.93 15.91
C SER A 277 7.13 9.81 17.41
N SER A 278 7.14 10.90 18.17
CA SER A 278 6.86 10.86 19.61
C SER A 278 5.36 10.72 19.91
N ILE A 279 4.49 11.22 19.03
CA ILE A 279 3.06 11.36 19.32
C ILE A 279 2.38 10.00 19.51
N ARG A 280 2.83 8.97 18.78
CA ARG A 280 2.31 7.59 18.86
C ARG A 280 2.45 6.97 20.25
N ALA A 281 3.32 7.50 21.11
CA ALA A 281 3.56 7.01 22.48
C ALA A 281 2.81 7.81 23.56
N LEU A 282 2.09 8.87 23.21
CA LEU A 282 1.37 9.73 24.17
C LEU A 282 0.19 9.02 24.84
N ALA A 283 -0.35 9.61 25.91
CA ALA A 283 -1.65 9.22 26.43
C ALA A 283 -2.76 9.43 25.38
N ASP A 284 -3.88 8.71 25.49
CA ASP A 284 -4.94 8.70 24.46
C ASP A 284 -5.47 10.11 24.12
N THR A 285 -5.72 10.95 25.13
CA THR A 285 -6.19 12.33 24.94
C THR A 285 -5.15 13.22 24.23
N ALA A 286 -3.91 13.21 24.73
CA ALA A 286 -2.80 13.97 24.14
C ALA A 286 -2.46 13.51 22.72
N PHE A 287 -2.57 12.19 22.44
CA PHE A 287 -2.45 11.66 21.09
C PHE A 287 -3.54 12.21 20.17
N ALA A 288 -4.80 12.21 20.61
CA ALA A 288 -5.92 12.71 19.83
C ALA A 288 -5.76 14.22 19.51
N GLU A 289 -5.38 15.03 20.50
CA GLU A 289 -5.12 16.46 20.31
C GLU A 289 -3.99 16.73 19.30
N LYS A 290 -2.85 16.03 19.45
CA LYS A 290 -1.71 16.22 18.54
C LYS A 290 -1.98 15.66 17.15
N LYS A 291 -2.72 14.55 17.04
CA LYS A 291 -3.22 14.02 15.76
C LYS A 291 -4.10 15.05 15.06
N ALA A 292 -5.08 15.63 15.75
CA ALA A 292 -5.98 16.63 15.19
C ALA A 292 -5.22 17.88 14.72
N SER A 293 -4.32 18.41 15.55
CA SER A 293 -3.47 19.56 15.20
C SER A 293 -2.60 19.29 13.97
N LEU A 294 -1.99 18.10 13.87
CA LEU A 294 -1.19 17.73 12.72
C LEU A 294 -2.05 17.66 11.45
N LEU A 295 -3.15 16.90 11.49
CA LEU A 295 -4.05 16.73 10.34
C LEU A 295 -4.59 18.07 9.82
N ASP A 296 -5.02 18.95 10.73
CA ASP A 296 -5.50 20.29 10.40
C ASP A 296 -4.43 21.16 9.72
N THR A 297 -3.17 21.07 10.15
CA THR A 297 -2.04 21.76 9.50
C THR A 297 -1.74 21.21 8.10
N LEU A 298 -1.70 19.87 7.95
CA LEU A 298 -1.48 19.25 6.63
C LEU A 298 -2.61 19.61 5.66
N ASP A 299 -3.86 19.53 6.13
CA ASP A 299 -5.03 19.83 5.34
C ASP A 299 -5.03 21.29 4.86
N ARG A 300 -4.84 22.26 5.77
CA ARG A 300 -4.75 23.69 5.41
C ARG A 300 -3.70 23.96 4.35
N ALA A 301 -2.53 23.32 4.45
CA ALA A 301 -1.45 23.52 3.50
C ALA A 301 -1.82 23.06 2.08
N VAL A 302 -2.44 21.89 1.97
CA VAL A 302 -2.88 21.35 0.67
C VAL A 302 -4.05 22.16 0.10
N ARG A 303 -5.02 22.56 0.93
CA ARG A 303 -6.10 23.47 0.52
C ARG A 303 -5.54 24.79 -0.02
N ALA A 304 -4.63 25.41 0.71
CA ALA A 304 -4.00 26.66 0.30
C ALA A 304 -3.28 26.51 -1.05
N PHE A 305 -2.51 25.44 -1.23
CA PHE A 305 -1.87 25.11 -2.51
C PHE A 305 -2.89 25.04 -3.66
N ASN A 306 -3.98 24.31 -3.49
CA ASN A 306 -4.99 24.16 -4.54
C ASN A 306 -5.72 25.46 -4.86
N THR A 307 -5.97 26.31 -3.86
CA THR A 307 -6.63 27.62 -4.08
C THR A 307 -5.73 28.69 -4.69
N THR A 308 -4.41 28.54 -4.59
CA THR A 308 -3.43 29.56 -5.01
C THR A 308 -2.73 29.24 -6.33
N ASN A 309 -2.92 28.03 -6.86
CA ASN A 309 -2.28 27.59 -8.09
C ASN A 309 -3.35 27.38 -9.17
N ASP A 310 -3.11 27.93 -10.35
CA ASP A 310 -3.90 27.65 -11.54
C ASP A 310 -3.18 26.63 -12.41
N PHE A 311 -3.83 25.48 -12.63
CA PHE A 311 -3.31 24.40 -13.46
C PHE A 311 -3.91 24.37 -14.86
N THR A 312 -4.72 25.36 -15.23
CA THR A 312 -5.48 25.39 -16.49
C THR A 312 -4.59 25.17 -17.71
N ASP A 313 -3.46 25.88 -17.82
CA ASP A 313 -2.54 25.73 -18.95
C ASP A 313 -1.91 24.34 -19.02
N LEU A 314 -1.56 23.75 -17.88
CA LEU A 314 -0.99 22.40 -17.82
C LEU A 314 -2.03 21.36 -18.23
N VAL A 315 -3.27 21.50 -17.77
CA VAL A 315 -4.38 20.61 -18.12
C VAL A 315 -4.73 20.75 -19.59
N CYS A 316 -4.83 21.96 -20.13
CA CYS A 316 -5.10 22.20 -21.54
C CYS A 316 -4.01 21.58 -22.43
N LYS A 317 -2.74 21.75 -22.07
CA LYS A 317 -1.62 21.11 -22.79
C LYS A 317 -1.70 19.59 -22.74
N ALA A 318 -1.89 19.02 -21.55
CA ALA A 318 -1.97 17.58 -21.38
C ALA A 318 -3.18 16.97 -22.12
N LYS A 319 -4.32 17.69 -22.17
CA LYS A 319 -5.49 17.32 -22.99
C LYS A 319 -5.18 17.29 -24.48
N ALA A 320 -4.44 18.28 -24.98
CA ALA A 320 -4.03 18.31 -26.40
C ALA A 320 -3.13 17.12 -26.78
N ASP A 321 -2.34 16.63 -25.82
CA ASP A 321 -1.46 15.46 -25.99
C ASP A 321 -2.20 14.12 -25.73
N ASP A 322 -3.46 14.12 -25.28
CA ASP A 322 -4.17 12.93 -24.82
C ASP A 322 -4.86 12.17 -25.97
N SER A 323 -4.20 11.12 -26.46
CA SER A 323 -4.68 10.30 -27.58
C SER A 323 -5.43 9.02 -27.15
N GLY A 324 -5.82 8.89 -25.88
CA GLY A 324 -6.40 7.67 -25.29
C GLY A 324 -5.40 6.51 -25.14
N PHE A 325 -4.41 6.42 -26.03
CA PHE A 325 -3.25 5.53 -25.96
C PHE A 325 -2.36 5.83 -24.73
N THR A 326 -2.39 7.07 -24.25
CA THR A 326 -1.64 7.60 -23.09
C THR A 326 -1.96 6.87 -21.78
N GLN A 327 -3.22 6.52 -21.51
CA GLN A 327 -3.61 5.80 -20.28
C GLN A 327 -3.04 4.37 -20.24
N HIS A 328 -3.15 3.64 -21.36
CA HIS A 328 -2.58 2.30 -21.49
C HIS A 328 -1.06 2.33 -21.35
N MET A 329 -0.39 3.26 -22.04
CA MET A 329 1.06 3.46 -21.92
C MET A 329 1.48 3.83 -20.49
N THR A 330 0.69 4.65 -19.79
CA THR A 330 0.95 4.98 -18.38
C THR A 330 0.88 3.74 -17.50
N LYS A 331 -0.14 2.89 -17.68
CA LYS A 331 -0.25 1.61 -16.96
C LYS A 331 0.95 0.70 -17.27
N MET A 332 1.29 0.50 -18.54
CA MET A 332 2.46 -0.30 -18.93
C MET A 332 3.76 0.26 -18.35
N ARG A 333 3.90 1.58 -18.26
CA ARG A 333 5.07 2.23 -17.66
C ARG A 333 5.15 1.97 -16.16
N ILE A 334 4.02 2.06 -15.45
CA ILE A 334 3.93 1.69 -14.04
C ILE A 334 4.31 0.22 -13.86
N ASP A 335 3.72 -0.69 -14.63
CA ASP A 335 4.00 -2.13 -14.54
C ASP A 335 5.48 -2.43 -14.79
N SER A 336 6.09 -1.79 -15.80
CA SER A 336 7.51 -1.91 -16.12
C SER A 336 8.42 -1.42 -14.99
N LEU A 337 8.19 -0.20 -14.48
CA LEU A 337 8.97 0.37 -13.37
C LEU A 337 8.82 -0.45 -12.08
N THR A 338 7.63 -1.01 -11.89
CA THR A 338 7.33 -1.85 -10.74
C THR A 338 8.03 -3.21 -10.83
N ALA A 339 8.07 -3.81 -12.01
CA ALA A 339 8.86 -5.02 -12.26
C ALA A 339 10.35 -4.77 -12.00
N GLU A 340 10.89 -3.65 -12.48
CA GLU A 340 12.28 -3.24 -12.24
C GLU A 340 12.56 -3.05 -10.74
N ALA A 341 11.69 -2.37 -10.01
CA ALA A 341 11.84 -2.17 -8.57
C ALA A 341 11.82 -3.48 -7.76
N ASN A 342 10.97 -4.44 -8.16
CA ASN A 342 10.93 -5.77 -7.54
C ASN A 342 12.24 -6.53 -7.78
N LEU A 343 12.76 -6.46 -9.01
CA LEU A 343 14.03 -7.09 -9.38
C LEU A 343 15.21 -6.49 -8.61
N LEU A 344 15.28 -5.17 -8.45
CA LEU A 344 16.35 -4.52 -7.68
C LEU A 344 16.33 -4.90 -6.21
N LEU A 345 15.16 -5.17 -5.63
CA LEU A 345 15.07 -5.67 -4.25
C LEU A 345 15.63 -7.09 -4.13
N ARG A 346 15.26 -7.97 -5.06
CA ARG A 346 15.68 -9.37 -5.07
C ARG A 346 17.15 -9.54 -5.48
N TYR A 347 17.64 -8.64 -6.34
CA TYR A 347 18.97 -8.70 -6.96
C TYR A 347 19.65 -7.32 -6.90
N PRO A 348 20.21 -6.93 -5.73
CA PRO A 348 20.87 -5.63 -5.57
C PRO A 348 22.07 -5.42 -6.52
N GLY A 349 22.62 -6.52 -7.08
CA GLY A 349 23.72 -6.53 -8.06
C GLY A 349 23.31 -6.38 -9.53
N GLY A 350 22.00 -6.21 -9.82
CA GLY A 350 21.57 -5.60 -11.09
C GLY A 350 21.19 -6.53 -12.25
N LYS A 351 21.03 -7.84 -12.06
CA LYS A 351 20.23 -8.72 -12.94
C LYS A 351 20.01 -10.08 -12.27
N PRO A 352 18.79 -10.66 -12.31
CA PRO A 352 18.58 -12.06 -11.93
C PRO A 352 19.43 -12.96 -12.83
N THR A 353 20.12 -13.93 -12.23
CA THR A 353 20.80 -14.98 -12.99
C THR A 353 19.77 -15.84 -13.74
N MET A 354 20.20 -16.65 -14.71
CA MET A 354 19.32 -17.63 -15.36
C MET A 354 18.65 -18.54 -14.31
N MET A 355 19.41 -18.99 -13.30
CA MET A 355 18.91 -19.83 -12.22
C MET A 355 17.87 -19.14 -11.35
N ASP A 356 17.98 -17.82 -11.17
CA ASP A 356 17.00 -17.03 -10.45
C ASP A 356 15.65 -16.98 -11.18
N ARG A 357 15.68 -16.76 -12.50
CA ARG A 357 14.46 -16.75 -13.32
C ARG A 357 13.79 -18.11 -13.41
N LEU A 358 14.60 -19.17 -13.46
CA LEU A 358 14.08 -20.54 -13.48
C LEU A 358 13.43 -20.93 -12.15
N ARG A 359 14.02 -20.54 -11.00
CA ARG A 359 13.37 -20.71 -9.69
C ARG A 359 12.07 -19.92 -9.57
N GLU A 360 11.99 -18.74 -10.17
CA GLU A 360 10.76 -17.95 -10.16
C GLU A 360 9.65 -18.61 -10.99
N LYS A 361 9.99 -19.17 -12.16
CA LYS A 361 9.01 -19.83 -13.04
C LYS A 361 8.58 -21.21 -12.54
N PHE A 362 9.52 -21.97 -11.97
CA PHE A 362 9.32 -23.40 -11.66
C PHE A 362 9.37 -23.74 -10.16
N GLY A 363 9.60 -22.76 -9.28
CA GLY A 363 9.64 -22.92 -7.83
C GLY A 363 11.04 -23.14 -7.23
N PRO A 364 11.20 -23.04 -5.90
CA PRO A 364 12.50 -23.11 -5.22
C PRO A 364 13.17 -24.50 -5.30
N ASP A 365 12.37 -25.56 -5.47
CA ASP A 365 12.86 -26.94 -5.63
C ASP A 365 13.51 -27.20 -7.01
N TYR A 366 13.46 -26.22 -7.91
CA TYR A 366 14.07 -26.25 -9.24
C TYR A 366 15.60 -26.48 -9.21
N ALA A 367 16.27 -26.10 -8.12
CA ALA A 367 17.73 -25.97 -8.11
C ALA A 367 18.50 -26.97 -7.23
N TYR A 368 17.85 -27.98 -6.63
CA TYR A 368 18.59 -28.90 -5.78
C TYR A 368 17.97 -30.31 -5.76
N ARG A 369 18.48 -31.18 -6.63
CA ARG A 369 18.62 -32.60 -6.29
C ARG A 369 20.09 -32.93 -6.36
N ASP A 370 20.62 -33.35 -5.22
CA ASP A 370 22.00 -33.77 -5.05
C ASP A 370 22.31 -34.90 -6.07
N GLY A 371 23.16 -34.60 -7.05
CA GLY A 371 23.53 -35.53 -8.14
C GLY A 371 22.60 -35.53 -9.35
N ASP A 372 23.00 -34.78 -10.39
CA ASP A 372 22.88 -35.12 -11.82
C ASP A 372 21.51 -35.26 -12.53
N GLU A 373 20.44 -34.53 -12.20
CA GLU A 373 19.26 -34.50 -13.11
C GLU A 373 18.36 -33.25 -12.94
N TYR A 374 18.16 -32.48 -14.02
CA TYR A 374 17.14 -31.43 -14.10
C TYR A 374 15.79 -32.04 -14.52
N CYS A 375 14.73 -31.86 -13.73
CA CYS A 375 13.41 -32.46 -13.98
C CYS A 375 12.46 -31.57 -14.80
N LEU A 376 12.90 -31.11 -15.98
CA LEU A 376 11.98 -30.60 -17.02
C LEU A 376 12.31 -31.26 -18.35
N PRO A 377 11.31 -31.51 -19.22
CA PRO A 377 11.59 -31.82 -20.62
C PRO A 377 12.48 -30.72 -21.20
N VAL A 378 13.59 -31.11 -21.82
CA VAL A 378 14.59 -30.20 -22.43
C VAL A 378 13.90 -29.14 -23.33
N ASP A 379 12.80 -29.52 -23.96
CA ASP A 379 12.01 -28.68 -24.85
C ASP A 379 11.36 -27.47 -24.15
N GLU A 380 10.85 -27.61 -22.92
CA GLU A 380 10.23 -26.50 -22.16
C GLU A 380 11.29 -25.49 -21.66
N LEU A 381 12.50 -25.98 -21.41
CA LEU A 381 13.67 -25.19 -21.01
C LEU A 381 14.22 -24.38 -22.19
N LEU A 382 14.30 -25.00 -23.37
CA LEU A 382 14.69 -24.36 -24.63
C LEU A 382 13.67 -23.30 -25.06
N GLU A 383 12.37 -23.61 -25.01
CA GLU A 383 11.32 -22.65 -25.33
C GLU A 383 11.34 -21.43 -24.38
N PHE A 384 11.62 -21.64 -23.09
CA PHE A 384 11.80 -20.54 -22.16
C PHE A 384 13.05 -19.70 -22.45
N HIS A 385 14.19 -20.34 -22.72
CA HIS A 385 15.44 -19.65 -23.01
C HIS A 385 15.32 -18.79 -24.27
N ASP A 386 14.84 -19.37 -25.37
CA ASP A 386 14.72 -18.68 -26.66
C ASP A 386 13.77 -17.49 -26.57
N LYS A 387 12.68 -17.64 -25.82
CA LYS A 387 11.71 -16.57 -25.57
C LYS A 387 12.26 -15.42 -24.72
N GLU A 388 13.11 -15.72 -23.74
CA GLU A 388 13.57 -14.73 -22.75
C GLU A 388 14.86 -14.01 -23.14
N PHE A 389 15.78 -14.70 -23.82
CA PHE A 389 17.14 -14.21 -24.04
C PHE A 389 17.43 -13.84 -25.50
N ASN A 390 16.57 -14.24 -26.44
CA ASN A 390 16.70 -13.94 -27.88
C ASN A 390 18.13 -14.26 -28.42
N GLN A 391 18.73 -15.31 -27.87
CA GLN A 391 20.05 -15.84 -28.23
C GLN A 391 19.92 -17.35 -28.43
N PRO A 392 20.51 -17.93 -29.49
CA PRO A 392 20.50 -19.37 -29.68
C PRO A 392 21.37 -20.06 -28.62
N VAL A 393 20.81 -21.07 -27.95
CA VAL A 393 21.58 -21.95 -27.05
C VAL A 393 22.53 -22.80 -27.87
N GLU A 394 23.84 -22.73 -27.60
CA GLU A 394 24.81 -23.64 -28.21
C GLU A 394 24.79 -24.98 -27.46
N GLN A 395 24.13 -26.00 -28.02
CA GLN A 395 24.11 -27.34 -27.43
C GLN A 395 25.50 -27.98 -27.52
N LYS A 396 26.17 -28.20 -26.39
CA LYS A 396 27.41 -28.99 -26.34
C LYS A 396 27.15 -30.37 -25.77
N TYR A 397 27.47 -31.37 -26.57
CA TYR A 397 27.45 -32.78 -26.20
C TYR A 397 28.84 -33.15 -25.66
N VAL A 398 28.94 -33.45 -24.37
CA VAL A 398 30.17 -34.04 -23.80
C VAL A 398 29.91 -35.51 -23.52
N TYR A 399 30.73 -36.35 -24.14
CA TYR A 399 30.67 -37.80 -23.96
C TYR A 399 31.64 -38.18 -22.84
N ASP A 400 31.13 -38.77 -21.74
CA ASP A 400 31.96 -39.13 -20.58
C ASP A 400 32.64 -40.50 -20.69
N GLY A 401 32.53 -41.14 -21.86
CA GLY A 401 33.10 -42.46 -22.12
C GLY A 401 32.34 -43.63 -21.46
N LYS A 402 31.19 -43.39 -20.81
CA LYS A 402 30.32 -44.43 -20.21
C LYS A 402 28.92 -44.49 -20.82
N ASN A 403 28.77 -44.10 -22.09
CA ASN A 403 27.48 -43.99 -22.79
C ASN A 403 26.48 -43.02 -22.14
N LYS A 404 26.93 -42.07 -21.31
CA LYS A 404 26.09 -40.96 -20.84
C LYS A 404 26.38 -39.70 -21.63
N VAL A 405 25.33 -39.14 -22.23
CA VAL A 405 25.36 -37.82 -22.87
C VAL A 405 25.02 -36.80 -21.80
N HIS A 406 25.95 -35.92 -21.49
CA HIS A 406 25.71 -34.82 -20.55
C HIS A 406 25.28 -33.58 -21.35
N HIS A 407 24.11 -33.04 -21.02
CA HIS A 407 23.59 -31.81 -21.61
C HIS A 407 24.14 -30.61 -20.85
N TYR A 408 24.98 -29.82 -21.50
CA TYR A 408 25.44 -28.54 -20.97
C TYR A 408 24.83 -27.39 -21.77
N PHE A 409 24.26 -26.41 -21.07
CA PHE A 409 23.86 -25.12 -21.61
C PHE A 409 25.03 -24.16 -21.39
N VAL A 410 25.60 -23.60 -22.46
CA VAL A 410 26.66 -22.57 -22.41
C VAL A 410 26.09 -21.22 -22.82
#